data_AF-D9XQF9-F1
#
_entry.id   AF-D9XQF9-F1
#
_cell.length_a   1.000
_cell.length_b   1.000
_cell.length_c   1.000
_cell.angle_alpha   90.00
_cell.angle_beta   90.00
_cell.angle_gamma   90.00
#
_symmetry.space_group_name_H-M   'P 1'
#
loop_
_entity.id
_entity.type
_entity.pdbx_description
1 polymer ?
#
loop_
_entity_poly.entity_id
_entity_poly.type
_entity_poly.pdbx_seq_one_letter_code
_entity_poly.pdbx_strand_id
1 'polypeptide(L)'
;MPDSLSFCFGLACAGTLLEGAELVTRSVPARARCAPCGRAWDTGMPPDMICAACRGGATELLSGRELRISEVHWSAPPTAPDPTPVPQPEES
;
A
#
# COMPACT_ATOMS: atom_id res chain seq x y z
N MET A 1 -7.00 11.15 4.18
CA MET A 1 -6.11 10.39 5.07
C MET A 1 -4.93 9.67 4.39
N PRO A 2 -4.74 9.69 3.05
CA PRO A 2 -3.46 9.27 2.47
C PRO A 2 -2.29 10.20 2.85
N ASP A 3 -2.53 11.52 2.81
CA ASP A 3 -1.44 12.52 2.93
C ASP A 3 -0.75 12.49 4.30
N SER A 4 -1.50 12.32 5.39
CA SER A 4 -0.93 12.23 6.74
C SER A 4 -0.05 10.99 6.92
N LEU A 5 -0.44 9.86 6.30
CA LEU A 5 0.38 8.64 6.30
C LEU A 5 1.68 8.87 5.53
N SER A 6 1.61 9.45 4.34
CA SER A 6 2.79 9.78 3.53
C SER A 6 3.75 10.72 4.28
N PHE A 7 3.20 11.74 4.94
CA PHE A 7 4.00 12.68 5.75
C PHE A 7 4.70 11.98 6.92
N CYS A 8 3.96 11.24 7.74
CA CYS A 8 4.53 10.53 8.88
C CYS A 8 5.55 9.48 8.46
N PHE A 9 5.33 8.80 7.34
CA PHE A 9 6.29 7.84 6.78
C PHE A 9 7.61 8.50 6.41
N GLY A 10 7.57 9.64 5.72
CA GLY A 10 8.77 10.42 5.39
C GLY A 10 9.56 10.82 6.63
N LEU A 11 8.87 11.32 7.67
CA LEU A 11 9.50 11.64 8.95
C LEU A 11 10.12 10.43 9.64
N ALA A 12 9.45 9.27 9.60
CA ALA A 12 9.96 8.04 10.19
C ALA A 12 11.21 7.49 9.47
N CYS A 13 11.36 7.77 8.18
CA CYS A 13 12.48 7.31 7.37
C CYS A 13 13.73 8.21 7.45
N ALA A 14 13.56 9.49 7.73
CA ALA A 14 14.66 10.47 7.74
C ALA A 14 15.79 10.08 8.71
N GLY A 15 17.04 10.07 8.24
CA GLY A 15 18.20 9.70 9.05
C GLY A 15 18.30 8.20 9.38
N THR A 16 17.53 7.34 8.71
CA THR A 16 17.58 5.88 8.86
C THR A 16 18.07 5.20 7.57
N LEU A 17 18.25 3.88 7.58
CA LEU A 17 18.53 3.10 6.36
C LEU A 17 17.41 3.17 5.30
N LEU A 18 16.23 3.65 5.69
CA LEU A 18 15.06 3.80 4.81
C LEU A 18 14.97 5.21 4.22
N GLU A 19 15.97 6.07 4.43
CA GLU A 19 15.96 7.40 3.84
C GLU A 19 15.84 7.34 2.32
N GLY A 20 14.87 8.08 1.77
CA GLY A 20 14.52 8.02 0.35
C GLY A 20 13.59 6.87 -0.06
N ALA A 21 13.14 6.03 0.87
CA ALA A 21 12.14 5.01 0.56
C ALA A 21 10.80 5.63 0.13
N GLU A 22 10.10 4.97 -0.78
CA GLU A 22 8.81 5.40 -1.28
C GLU A 22 7.65 4.63 -0.62
N LEU A 23 6.62 5.34 -0.16
CA LEU A 23 5.37 4.75 0.29
C LEU A 23 4.32 4.81 -0.82
N VAL A 24 3.99 3.66 -1.38
CA VAL A 24 2.88 3.51 -2.34
C VAL A 24 1.65 3.01 -1.60
N THR A 25 0.57 3.78 -1.62
CA THR A 25 -0.70 3.41 -0.98
C THR A 25 -1.78 3.11 -2.02
N ARG A 26 -2.61 2.10 -1.73
CA ARG A 26 -3.79 1.76 -2.52
C ARG A 26 -5.02 1.78 -1.62
N SER A 27 -5.99 2.63 -1.93
CA SER A 27 -7.28 2.63 -1.23
C SER A 27 -8.11 1.41 -1.64
N VAL A 28 -8.65 0.71 -0.66
CA VAL A 28 -9.62 -0.37 -0.85
C VAL A 28 -11.00 0.16 -0.45
N PRO A 29 -12.03 0.04 -1.30
CA PRO A 29 -13.36 0.53 -0.97
C PRO A 29 -13.92 -0.22 0.25
N ALA A 30 -14.65 0.52 1.07
CA ALA A 30 -15.41 -0.08 2.16
C ALA A 30 -16.58 -0.88 1.57
N ARG A 31 -16.71 -2.14 1.99
CA ARG A 31 -17.78 -3.03 1.53
C ARG A 31 -18.63 -3.47 2.70
N ALA A 32 -19.94 -3.31 2.58
CA ALA A 32 -20.91 -3.73 3.58
C ALA A 32 -21.64 -5.01 3.16
N ARG A 33 -22.14 -5.76 4.14
CA ARG A 33 -23.04 -6.90 3.94
C ARG A 33 -24.33 -6.71 4.75
N CYS A 34 -25.47 -6.94 4.10
CA CYS A 34 -26.78 -6.95 4.75
C CYS A 34 -27.05 -8.34 5.35
N ALA A 35 -27.31 -8.45 6.65
CA ALA A 35 -27.70 -9.74 7.25
C ALA A 35 -29.02 -10.30 6.68
N PRO A 36 -30.12 -9.51 6.56
CA PRO A 36 -31.39 -10.03 6.05
C PRO A 36 -31.34 -10.71 4.68
N CYS A 37 -30.61 -10.15 3.71
CA CYS A 37 -30.61 -10.65 2.33
C CYS A 37 -29.25 -11.14 1.83
N GLY A 38 -28.20 -10.99 2.63
CA GLY A 38 -26.84 -11.42 2.29
C GLY A 38 -26.10 -10.57 1.25
N ARG A 39 -26.76 -9.56 0.65
CA ARG A 39 -26.16 -8.72 -0.40
C ARG A 39 -24.96 -7.94 0.13
N ALA A 40 -23.91 -7.87 -0.68
CA ALA A 40 -22.75 -7.01 -0.43
C ALA A 40 -22.71 -5.84 -1.42
N TRP A 41 -22.28 -4.67 -0.96
CA TRP A 41 -22.12 -3.47 -1.78
C TRP A 41 -20.97 -2.61 -1.29
N ASP A 42 -20.45 -1.78 -2.18
CA ASP A 42 -19.46 -0.75 -1.85
C ASP A 42 -20.22 0.43 -1.24
N THR A 43 -19.83 0.88 -0.06
CA THR A 43 -20.59 1.90 0.69
C THR A 43 -20.44 3.29 0.09
N GLY A 44 -19.42 3.53 -0.75
CA GLY A 44 -19.13 4.84 -1.30
C GLY A 44 -18.75 5.88 -0.23
N MET A 45 -18.80 7.15 -0.62
CA MET A 45 -18.53 8.31 0.23
C MET A 45 -19.59 9.40 -0.04
N PRO A 46 -20.42 9.79 0.95
CA PRO A 46 -20.48 9.26 2.32
C PRO A 46 -20.95 7.79 2.34
N PRO A 47 -20.62 7.01 3.38
CA PRO A 47 -20.96 5.59 3.44
C PRO A 47 -22.48 5.36 3.50
N ASP A 48 -23.03 4.69 2.48
CA ASP A 48 -24.39 4.17 2.52
C ASP A 48 -24.41 2.77 3.16
N MET A 49 -25.11 2.69 4.29
CA MET A 49 -25.25 1.48 5.09
C MET A 49 -26.64 0.85 4.95
N ILE A 50 -27.46 1.29 3.99
CA ILE A 50 -28.80 0.74 3.74
C ILE A 50 -28.78 -0.13 2.48
N CYS A 51 -29.30 -1.34 2.60
CA CYS A 51 -29.40 -2.24 1.46
C CYS A 51 -30.46 -1.73 0.47
N ALA A 52 -30.07 -1.45 -0.77
CA ALA A 52 -30.99 -1.05 -1.82
C ALA A 52 -32.08 -2.10 -2.15
N ALA A 53 -31.85 -3.38 -1.85
CA ALA A 53 -32.76 -4.48 -2.22
C ALA A 53 -33.88 -4.70 -1.20
N CYS A 54 -33.54 -4.80 0.09
CA CYS A 54 -34.51 -5.11 1.15
C CYS A 54 -34.72 -3.96 2.14
N ARG A 55 -34.02 -2.83 1.96
CA ARG A 55 -34.03 -1.66 2.85
C ARG A 55 -33.59 -1.95 4.29
N GLY A 56 -33.07 -3.15 4.56
CA GLY A 56 -32.42 -3.48 5.83
C GLY A 56 -31.07 -2.79 5.99
N GLY A 57 -30.61 -2.66 7.23
CA GLY A 57 -29.27 -2.13 7.52
C GLY A 57 -28.16 -3.13 7.18
N ALA A 58 -26.99 -2.60 6.81
CA ALA A 58 -25.74 -3.32 6.85
C ALA A 58 -25.44 -3.74 8.28
N THR A 59 -25.02 -4.98 8.46
CA THR A 59 -24.69 -5.54 9.77
C THR A 59 -23.20 -5.78 9.94
N GLU A 60 -22.47 -5.85 8.83
CA GLU A 60 -21.04 -6.14 8.82
C GLU A 60 -20.34 -5.31 7.75
N LEU A 61 -19.15 -4.81 8.08
CA LEU A 61 -18.23 -4.26 7.09
C LEU A 61 -17.16 -5.32 6.77
N LEU A 62 -17.12 -5.74 5.52
CA LEU A 62 -16.25 -6.80 5.00
C LEU A 62 -14.84 -6.31 4.69
N SER A 63 -14.67 -5.03 4.37
CA SER A 63 -13.38 -4.42 4.02
C SER A 63 -13.41 -2.91 4.22
N GLY A 64 -12.23 -2.27 4.21
CA GLY A 64 -12.08 -0.81 4.20
C GLY A 64 -11.90 -0.20 5.59
N ARG A 65 -11.63 -1.03 6.60
CA ARG A 65 -11.26 -0.60 7.97
C ARG A 65 -9.81 -0.87 8.31
N GLU A 66 -9.11 -1.58 7.43
CA GLU A 66 -7.79 -2.10 7.68
C GLU A 66 -6.73 -1.24 7.01
N LEU A 67 -5.59 -1.06 7.69
CA LEU A 67 -4.34 -0.65 7.09
C LEU A 67 -3.38 -1.83 7.16
N ARG A 68 -2.90 -2.31 6.01
CA ARG A 68 -2.04 -3.49 5.92
C ARG A 68 -0.90 -3.23 4.93
N ILE A 69 0.31 -3.64 5.31
CA ILE A 69 1.45 -3.71 4.38
C ILE A 69 1.23 -4.91 3.47
N SER A 70 1.11 -4.67 2.16
CA SER A 70 0.93 -5.72 1.17
C SER A 70 2.26 -6.27 0.67
N GLU A 71 3.25 -5.40 0.51
CA GLU A 71 4.53 -5.74 -0.11
C GLU A 71 5.63 -4.79 0.39
N VAL A 72 6.87 -5.28 0.40
CA VAL A 72 8.07 -4.50 0.68
C VAL A 72 9.10 -4.87 -0.37
N HIS A 73 9.56 -3.89 -1.15
CA HIS A 73 10.65 -4.04 -2.09
C HIS A 73 11.92 -3.46 -1.50
N TRP A 74 13.02 -4.18 -1.61
CA TRP A 74 14.35 -3.68 -1.27
C TRP A 74 15.25 -3.80 -2.48
N SER A 75 16.03 -2.77 -2.76
CA SER A 75 17.13 -2.85 -3.73
C SER A 75 18.44 -3.02 -2.97
N ALA A 76 19.29 -3.92 -3.42
CA ALA A 76 20.70 -3.85 -3.04
C ALA A 76 21.26 -2.48 -3.48
N PRO A 77 22.19 -1.88 -2.70
CA PRO A 77 22.90 -0.70 -3.19
C PRO A 77 23.52 -1.01 -4.56
N PRO A 78 23.59 -0.05 -5.49
CA PRO A 78 24.22 -0.27 -6.78
C PRO A 78 25.64 -0.79 -6.53
N THR A 79 25.89 -2.04 -6.91
CA THR A 79 27.24 -2.59 -6.88
C THR A 79 28.02 -1.82 -7.93
N ALA A 80 29.18 -1.26 -7.55
CA ALA A 80 30.03 -0.54 -8.48
C ALA A 80 30.24 -1.38 -9.75
N PRO A 81 30.29 -0.76 -10.95
CA PRO A 81 30.55 -1.51 -12.17
C PRO A 81 31.85 -2.32 -12.00
N ASP A 82 31.81 -3.56 -12.47
CA ASP A 82 32.96 -4.47 -12.51
C ASP A 82 34.18 -3.69 -13.07
N PRO A 83 35.33 -3.62 -12.36
CA PRO A 83 36.48 -2.92 -12.88
C PRO A 83 36.83 -3.52 -14.24
N THR A 84 36.69 -2.71 -15.30
CA THR A 84 37.10 -3.07 -16.66
C THR A 84 38.49 -3.69 -16.59
N PRO A 85 38.71 -4.91 -17.11
CA PRO A 85 40.02 -5.53 -17.06
C PRO A 85 41.02 -4.61 -17.76
N VAL A 86 41.96 -4.07 -16.99
CA VAL A 86 43.06 -3.26 -17.52
C VAL A 86 43.93 -4.22 -18.35
N PRO A 87 44.10 -4.02 -19.67
CA PRO A 87 44.98 -4.88 -20.45
C PRO A 87 46.40 -4.73 -19.90
N GLN A 88 46.95 -5.82 -19.37
CA GLN A 88 48.33 -5.88 -18.92
C GLN A 88 49.24 -5.83 -20.16
N PRO A 89 50.24 -4.94 -20.24
CA PRO A 89 51.20 -4.96 -21.34
C PRO A 89 51.92 -6.31 -21.34
N GLU A 90 51.83 -7.01 -22.46
CA GLU A 90 52.48 -8.29 -22.71
C GLU A 90 54.01 -8.09 -22.63
N GLU A 91 54.63 -8.68 -21.63
CA GLU A 91 56.09 -8.71 -21.46
C GLU A 91 56.66 -9.86 -22.31
N SER A 92 57.01 -9.57 -23.58
CA SER A 92 58.16 -10.11 -24.38
C SER A 92 57.98 -9.89 -25.88
#